data_AF-A0A6G2G383-F1
#
_entry.id   AF-A0A6G2G383-F1
#
_cell.length_a   1.000
_cell.length_b   1.000
_cell.length_c   1.000
_cell.angle_alpha   90.00
_cell.angle_beta   90.00
_cell.angle_gamma   90.00
#
_symmetry.space_group_name_H-M   'P 1'
#
loop_
_entity.id
_entity.type
_entity.pdbx_description
1 polymer ?
#
loop_
_entity_poly.entity_id
_entity_poly.type
_entity_poly.pdbx_seq_one_letter_code
_entity_poly.pdbx_strand_id
1 'polypeptide(L)'
;MGLADIADELAVTTTTQDERGVATVDDTDVNLDARLREYAAELPCTPEAAATVLERHSAGDSVGDAAEAAVVAPVTAAKVLHRAGVEGVTPLAPTARRVLRDWLDG
;
A
#
# COMPACT_ATOMS: atom_id res chain seq x y z
N MET A 1 -37.51 -19.94 12.13
CA MET A 1 -36.54 -19.41 11.16
C MET A 1 -35.15 -19.81 11.59
N GLY A 2 -34.60 -20.81 10.92
CA GLY A 2 -33.22 -21.25 11.07
C GLY A 2 -32.34 -20.73 9.92
N LEU A 3 -31.03 -20.94 10.02
CA LEU A 3 -30.06 -20.52 9.00
C LEU A 3 -30.29 -21.21 7.65
N ALA A 4 -30.92 -22.40 7.64
CA ALA A 4 -31.30 -23.11 6.41
C ALA A 4 -32.40 -22.35 5.64
N ASP A 5 -33.38 -21.78 6.34
CA ASP A 5 -34.48 -21.02 5.72
C ASP A 5 -33.96 -19.76 5.00
N ILE A 6 -32.88 -19.15 5.51
CA ILE A 6 -32.24 -17.95 4.92
C ILE A 6 -31.46 -18.31 3.65
N ALA A 7 -30.88 -19.51 3.58
CA ALA A 7 -30.09 -19.95 2.43
C ALA A 7 -30.98 -20.30 1.23
N ASP A 8 -32.17 -20.85 1.47
CA ASP A 8 -33.13 -21.23 0.41
C ASP A 8 -33.72 -20.01 -0.33
N GLU A 9 -33.74 -18.83 0.30
CA GLU A 9 -34.15 -17.56 -0.34
C GLU A 9 -33.00 -16.84 -1.07
N LEU A 10 -31.75 -17.29 -0.89
CA LEU A 10 -30.58 -16.67 -1.49
C LEU A 10 -30.39 -17.17 -2.93
N ALA A 11 -31.14 -16.59 -3.88
CA ALA A 11 -30.85 -16.78 -5.29
C ALA A 11 -29.48 -16.16 -5.62
N VAL A 12 -28.48 -17.01 -5.88
CA VAL A 12 -27.19 -16.58 -6.45
C VAL A 12 -27.47 -16.07 -7.85
N THR A 13 -27.78 -14.77 -7.97
CA THR A 13 -27.73 -14.08 -9.24
C THR A 13 -26.26 -13.92 -9.58
N THR A 14 -25.75 -14.79 -10.46
CA THR A 14 -24.39 -14.71 -11.01
C THR A 14 -24.28 -13.44 -11.85
N THR A 15 -24.25 -12.29 -11.18
CA THR A 15 -23.86 -11.03 -11.77
C THR A 15 -22.35 -11.04 -11.76
N THR A 16 -21.74 -11.33 -12.91
CA THR A 16 -20.30 -11.17 -13.11
C THR A 16 -19.90 -9.80 -12.59
N GLN A 17 -19.05 -9.76 -11.58
CA GLN A 17 -18.46 -8.51 -11.11
C GLN A 17 -17.44 -8.10 -12.18
N ASP A 18 -17.80 -7.11 -12.99
CA ASP A 18 -16.82 -6.48 -13.88
C ASP A 18 -15.90 -5.60 -13.04
N GLU A 19 -14.58 -5.74 -13.23
CA GLU A 19 -13.58 -4.85 -12.63
C GLU A 19 -13.88 -3.41 -13.03
N ARG A 20 -14.45 -2.63 -12.12
CA ARG A 20 -14.56 -1.18 -12.27
C ARG A 20 -13.26 -0.55 -11.81
N GLY A 21 -12.27 -0.53 -12.69
CA GLY A 21 -11.11 0.34 -12.51
C GLY A 21 -11.57 1.80 -12.48
N VAL A 22 -11.17 2.56 -11.44
CA VAL A 22 -11.32 4.02 -11.47
C VAL A 22 -10.27 4.55 -12.42
N ALA A 23 -10.69 5.27 -13.46
CA ALA A 23 -9.76 5.99 -14.33
C ALA A 23 -9.10 7.12 -13.52
N THR A 24 -7.94 6.86 -12.93
CA THR A 24 -7.09 7.91 -12.37
C THR A 24 -6.39 8.60 -13.53
N VAL A 25 -6.80 9.83 -13.82
CA VAL A 25 -6.07 10.70 -14.74
C VAL A 25 -4.81 11.16 -14.01
N ASP A 26 -3.67 10.58 -14.39
CA ASP A 26 -2.37 11.13 -14.04
C ASP A 26 -2.07 12.29 -15.00
N ASP A 27 -2.54 13.49 -14.62
CA ASP A 27 -2.30 14.72 -15.37
C ASP A 27 -0.90 15.30 -15.10
N THR A 28 0.03 14.52 -14.53
CA THR A 28 1.35 15.06 -14.20
C THR A 28 2.36 14.94 -15.33
N ASP A 29 2.35 13.91 -16.19
CA ASP A 29 3.42 13.65 -17.19
C ASP A 29 4.84 13.90 -16.64
N VAL A 30 4.99 13.80 -15.31
CA VAL A 30 6.22 14.07 -14.59
C VAL A 30 6.72 12.72 -14.14
N ASN A 31 7.92 12.39 -14.58
CA ASN A 31 8.56 11.16 -14.16
C ASN A 31 8.68 11.11 -12.62
N LEU A 32 7.99 10.15 -12.00
CA LEU A 32 7.96 9.94 -10.55
C LEU A 32 9.36 9.81 -9.96
N ASP A 33 10.27 9.14 -10.68
CA ASP A 33 11.66 9.00 -10.26
C ASP A 33 12.36 10.37 -10.11
N ALA A 34 12.04 11.34 -10.97
CA ALA A 34 12.66 12.66 -10.97
C ALA A 34 12.19 13.50 -9.80
N ARG A 35 10.92 13.36 -9.42
CA ARG A 35 10.38 13.98 -8.21
C ARG A 35 10.98 13.38 -6.96
N LEU A 36 11.13 12.06 -6.92
CA LEU A 36 11.71 11.36 -5.77
C LEU A 36 13.20 11.69 -5.57
N ARG A 37 13.95 11.94 -6.65
CA ARG A 37 15.37 12.34 -6.56
C ARG A 37 15.59 13.62 -5.77
N GLU A 38 14.65 14.57 -5.79
CA GLU A 38 14.72 15.79 -4.97
C GLU A 38 14.77 15.47 -3.46
N TYR A 39 14.15 14.36 -3.07
CA TYR A 39 14.05 13.90 -1.68
C TYR A 39 14.93 12.68 -1.39
N ALA A 40 15.91 12.37 -2.24
CA ALA A 40 16.71 11.14 -2.11
C ALA A 40 17.35 10.95 -0.73
N ALA A 41 17.74 12.04 -0.06
CA ALA A 41 18.33 12.02 1.28
C ALA A 41 17.33 11.67 2.40
N GLU A 42 16.02 11.85 2.15
CA GLU A 42 14.96 11.55 3.10
C GLU A 42 14.28 10.20 2.85
N LEU A 43 14.56 9.57 1.72
CA LEU A 43 13.96 8.30 1.35
C LEU A 43 14.61 7.14 2.13
N PRO A 44 13.82 6.13 2.53
CA PRO A 44 14.33 4.91 3.15
C PRO A 44 15.22 4.04 2.23
N CYS A 45 15.18 4.28 0.91
CA CYS A 45 15.92 3.58 -0.14
C CYS A 45 16.20 4.54 -1.32
N THR A 46 16.76 4.02 -2.41
CA THR A 46 17.01 4.85 -3.61
C THR A 46 15.69 5.34 -4.22
N PRO A 47 15.69 6.50 -4.91
CA PRO A 47 14.51 7.01 -5.61
C PRO A 47 13.89 6.00 -6.58
N GLU A 48 14.73 5.24 -7.29
CA GLU A 48 14.29 4.22 -8.25
C GLU A 48 13.58 3.06 -7.55
N ALA A 49 14.10 2.60 -6.41
CA ALA A 49 13.44 1.54 -5.63
C ALA A 49 12.13 2.04 -5.02
N ALA A 50 12.09 3.29 -4.55
CA ALA A 50 10.87 3.90 -4.03
C ALA A 50 9.79 4.07 -5.10
N ALA A 51 10.17 4.46 -6.33
CA ALA A 51 9.27 4.51 -7.48
C ALA A 51 8.67 3.13 -7.77
N THR A 52 9.51 2.09 -7.86
CA THR A 52 9.05 0.71 -8.07
C THR A 52 8.06 0.26 -6.98
N VAL A 53 8.33 0.57 -5.70
CA VAL A 53 7.39 0.24 -4.60
C VAL A 53 6.03 0.92 -4.80
N LEU A 54 6.03 2.22 -5.14
CA LEU A 54 4.80 2.98 -5.33
C LEU A 54 3.99 2.48 -6.52
N GLU A 55 4.65 2.25 -7.65
CA GLU A 55 4.03 1.72 -8.87
C GLU A 55 3.40 0.34 -8.61
N ARG A 56 4.17 -0.59 -8.05
CA ARG A 56 3.71 -1.95 -7.76
C ARG A 56 2.54 -1.97 -6.79
N HIS A 57 2.64 -1.23 -5.68
CA HIS A 57 1.57 -1.18 -4.70
C HIS A 57 0.31 -0.51 -5.26
N SER A 58 0.45 0.55 -6.08
CA SER A 58 -0.68 1.20 -6.74
C SER A 58 -1.37 0.29 -7.77
N ALA A 59 -0.63 -0.67 -8.35
CA ALA A 59 -1.16 -1.71 -9.23
C ALA A 59 -1.88 -2.85 -8.46
N GLY A 60 -1.90 -2.80 -7.13
CA GLY A 60 -2.61 -3.74 -6.27
C GLY A 60 -1.73 -4.76 -5.54
N ASP A 61 -0.41 -4.72 -5.74
CA ASP A 61 0.51 -5.65 -5.07
C ASP A 61 0.53 -5.42 -3.55
N SER A 62 0.76 -6.49 -2.79
CA SER A 62 0.98 -6.35 -1.35
C SER A 62 2.28 -5.59 -1.05
N VAL A 63 2.44 -5.07 0.17
CA VAL A 63 3.69 -4.41 0.58
C VAL A 63 4.90 -5.34 0.45
N GLY A 64 4.71 -6.65 0.68
CA GLY A 64 5.78 -7.65 0.53
C GLY A 64 6.19 -7.84 -0.93
N ASP A 65 5.21 -8.01 -1.82
CA ASP A 65 5.45 -8.25 -3.25
C ASP A 65 6.07 -7.01 -3.91
N ALA A 66 5.58 -5.81 -3.56
CA ALA A 66 6.18 -4.55 -4.01
C ALA A 66 7.62 -4.38 -3.50
N ALA A 67 7.93 -4.82 -2.27
CA ALA A 67 9.28 -4.80 -1.73
C ALA A 67 10.22 -5.76 -2.46
N GLU A 68 9.73 -6.96 -2.78
CA GLU A 68 10.46 -7.95 -3.56
C GLU A 68 10.79 -7.41 -4.96
N ALA A 69 9.80 -6.84 -5.66
CA ALA A 69 9.99 -6.24 -6.97
C ALA A 69 11.01 -5.07 -6.97
N ALA A 70 11.08 -4.32 -5.87
CA ALA A 70 12.03 -3.22 -5.68
C ALA A 70 13.37 -3.66 -5.07
N VAL A 71 13.54 -4.96 -4.73
CA VAL A 71 14.75 -5.51 -4.09
C VAL A 71 15.10 -4.79 -2.78
N VAL A 72 14.08 -4.51 -1.95
CA VAL A 72 14.23 -3.91 -0.63
C VAL A 72 13.56 -4.75 0.45
N ALA A 73 13.93 -4.52 1.72
CA ALA A 73 13.23 -5.16 2.82
C ALA A 73 11.76 -4.69 2.90
N PRO A 74 10.79 -5.55 3.27
CA PRO A 74 9.39 -5.14 3.42
C PRO A 74 9.17 -3.94 4.34
N VAL A 75 9.97 -3.81 5.41
CA VAL A 75 9.90 -2.65 6.31
C VAL A 75 10.31 -1.34 5.61
N THR A 76 11.21 -1.42 4.63
CA THR A 76 11.64 -0.27 3.82
C THR A 76 10.52 0.16 2.88
N ALA A 77 9.89 -0.79 2.19
CA ALA A 77 8.71 -0.51 1.36
C ALA A 77 7.57 0.08 2.19
N ALA A 78 7.27 -0.47 3.37
CA ALA A 78 6.25 0.08 4.27
C ALA A 78 6.55 1.52 4.70
N LYS A 79 7.83 1.88 4.94
CA LYS A 79 8.24 3.25 5.24
C LYS A 79 8.08 4.19 4.04
N VAL A 80 8.41 3.73 2.83
CA VAL A 80 8.20 4.49 1.59
C VAL A 80 6.72 4.83 1.42
N LEU A 81 5.85 3.81 1.45
CA LEU A 81 4.39 3.98 1.30
C LEU A 81 3.80 4.88 2.39
N HIS A 82 4.25 4.71 3.64
CA HIS A 82 3.84 5.57 4.74
C HIS A 82 4.26 7.03 4.53
N ARG A 83 5.49 7.30 4.09
CA ARG A 83 5.96 8.67 3.79
C ARG A 83 5.24 9.28 2.58
N ALA A 84 4.88 8.46 1.59
CA ALA A 84 4.08 8.88 0.44
C ALA A 84 2.60 9.15 0.79
N GLY A 85 2.18 8.89 2.03
CA GLY A 85 0.82 9.17 2.50
C GLY A 85 -0.21 8.12 2.12
N VAL A 86 0.20 6.90 1.76
CA VAL A 86 -0.74 5.81 1.46
C VAL A 86 -1.52 5.46 2.72
N GLU A 87 -2.84 5.66 2.66
CA GLU A 87 -3.74 5.41 3.78
C GLU A 87 -3.70 3.94 4.22
N GLY A 88 -3.76 3.71 5.52
CA GLY A 88 -3.74 2.36 6.09
C GLY A 88 -2.36 1.70 6.18
N VAL A 89 -1.31 2.26 5.55
CA VAL A 89 0.05 1.72 5.66
C VAL A 89 0.81 2.39 6.80
N THR A 90 1.22 1.58 7.79
CA THR A 90 2.13 1.97 8.87
C THR A 90 3.24 0.93 8.98
N PRO A 91 4.54 1.34 9.00
CA PRO A 91 5.65 0.40 9.10
C PRO A 91 5.73 -0.28 10.47
N LEU A 92 5.03 0.26 11.47
CA LEU A 92 4.97 -0.28 12.83
C LEU A 92 3.54 -0.74 13.14
N ALA A 93 3.44 -1.96 13.67
CA ALA A 93 2.21 -2.48 14.25
C ALA A 93 1.72 -1.59 15.41
N PRO A 94 0.42 -1.56 15.74
CA PRO A 94 -0.12 -0.77 16.85
C PRO A 94 0.64 -0.94 18.17
N THR A 95 0.96 -2.18 18.55
CA THR A 95 1.73 -2.48 19.77
C THR A 95 3.15 -1.92 19.69
N ALA A 96 3.84 -2.06 18.55
CA ALA A 96 5.19 -1.53 18.37
C ALA A 96 5.21 0.00 18.45
N ARG A 97 4.18 0.68 17.93
CA ARG A 97 4.02 2.13 18.06
C ARG A 97 3.85 2.56 19.51
N ARG A 98 3.07 1.82 20.31
CA ARG A 98 2.92 2.09 21.74
C ARG A 98 4.26 1.94 22.47
N VAL A 99 4.93 0.80 22.28
CA VAL A 99 6.25 0.54 22.89
C VAL A 99 7.26 1.63 22.55
N LEU A 100 7.30 2.09 21.29
CA LEU A 100 8.21 3.15 20.89
C LEU A 100 7.90 4.50 21.56
N ARG A 101 6.61 4.85 21.70
CA ARG A 101 6.20 6.08 22.39
C ARG A 101 6.54 6.02 23.87
N ASP A 102 6.20 4.92 24.54
CA ASP A 102 6.54 4.70 25.94
C ASP A 102 8.06 4.88 26.16
N TRP A 103 8.88 4.29 25.29
CA TRP A 103 10.35 4.45 25.35
C TRP A 103 10.84 5.88 25.11
N LEU A 104 10.20 6.65 24.21
CA LEU A 104 10.55 8.04 23.94
C LEU A 104 10.12 8.99 25.08
N ASP A 105 9.01 8.66 25.75
CA ASP A 105 8.43 9.47 26.82
C ASP A 105 9.15 9.27 28.19
N GLY A 106 9.92 8.19 28.34
CA GLY A 106 10.77 7.89 29.50
C GLY A 106 10.13 6.96 30.52
#